data_AF-A0A4Y3GA87-F1
#
_entry.id   AF-A0A4Y3GA87-F1
#
_cell.length_a   1.000
_cell.length_b   1.000
_cell.length_c   1.000
_cell.angle_alpha   90.00
_cell.angle_beta   90.00
_cell.angle_gamma   90.00
#
_symmetry.space_group_name_H-M   'P 1'
#
loop_
_entity.id
_entity.type
_entity.pdbx_description
1 polymer ?
#
loop_
_entity_poly.entity_id
_entity_poly.type
_entity_poly.pdbx_seq_one_letter_code
_entity_poly.pdbx_strand_id
1 'polypeptide(L)' 'MLTDEDIIKVAGAVHAWRGDGEVETSYGNISGFCYSAKFNEIEKSNFVLISGCYVGAADQEEDDEPFEQKMKHLTALLQ' A
#
# COMPACT_ATOMS: atom_id res chain seq x y z
N MET A 1 12.82 6.50 8.92
CA MET A 1 14.06 6.79 8.17
C MET A 1 14.05 5.83 6.99
N LEU A 2 14.16 6.29 5.74
CA LEU A 2 14.19 5.36 4.60
C LEU A 2 15.52 4.61 4.60
N THR A 3 15.45 3.30 4.49
CA THR A 3 16.61 2.41 4.33
C THR A 3 16.94 2.23 2.85
N ASP A 4 18.12 1.70 2.56
CA ASP A 4 18.50 1.35 1.19
C ASP A 4 17.53 0.32 0.58
N GLU A 5 17.01 -0.60 1.40
CA GLU A 5 16.00 -1.58 0.99
C GLU A 5 14.70 -0.91 0.55
N ASP A 6 14.25 0.12 1.27
CA ASP A 6 13.05 0.90 0.88
C ASP A 6 13.25 1.59 -0.47
N ILE A 7 14.44 2.16 -0.69
CA ILE A 7 14.78 2.87 -1.93
C ILE A 7 14.80 1.88 -3.10
N ILE A 8 15.45 0.72 -2.93
CA ILE A 8 15.49 -0.35 -3.94
C ILE A 8 14.09 -0.83 -4.28
N LYS A 9 13.24 -1.03 -3.27
CA LYS A 9 11.85 -1.48 -3.44
C LYS A 9 11.03 -0.49 -4.27
N VAL A 10 11.14 0.81 -3.99
CA VAL A 10 10.43 1.86 -4.74
C VAL A 10 10.99 1.98 -6.16
N ALA A 11 12.32 1.96 -6.33
CA ALA A 11 12.95 2.04 -7.64
C ALA A 11 12.53 0.87 -8.55
N GLY A 12 12.56 -0.36 -8.03
CA GLY A 12 12.11 -1.54 -8.77
C GLY A 12 10.65 -1.46 -9.21
N ALA A 13 9.76 -0.94 -8.35
CA ALA A 13 8.36 -0.74 -8.70
C ALA A 13 8.16 0.28 -9.84
N VAL A 14 8.95 1.36 -9.86
CA VAL A 14 8.91 2.38 -10.92
C VAL A 14 9.45 1.83 -12.24
N HIS A 15 10.55 1.10 -12.23
CA HIS A 15 11.09 0.45 -13.44
C HIS A 15 10.13 -0.59 -14.01
N ALA A 16 9.54 -1.42 -13.15
CA ALA A 16 8.52 -2.38 -13.55
C ALA A 16 7.34 -1.68 -14.23
N TRP A 17 6.85 -0.57 -13.63
CA TRP A 17 5.75 0.22 -14.18
C TRP A 17 6.08 0.85 -15.54
N ARG A 18 7.31 1.37 -15.69
CA ARG A 18 7.78 1.95 -16.96
C ARG A 18 7.94 0.91 -18.05
N GLY A 19 8.24 -0.34 -17.70
CA GLY A 19 8.49 -1.41 -18.66
C GLY A 19 9.74 -1.13 -19.50
N ASP A 20 10.73 -0.43 -18.94
CA ASP A 20 11.97 -0.03 -19.63
C ASP A 20 12.99 -1.18 -19.77
N GLY A 21 12.70 -2.35 -19.17
CA GLY A 21 13.56 -3.53 -19.22
C GLY A 21 14.68 -3.54 -18.19
N GLU A 22 14.74 -2.54 -17.31
CA GLU A 22 15.72 -2.48 -16.21
C GLU A 22 15.42 -3.53 -15.12
N VAL A 23 14.20 -4.04 -15.07
CA VAL A 23 13.78 -5.13 -14.18
C VAL A 23 13.02 -6.21 -14.95
N GLU A 24 13.28 -7.48 -14.63
CA GLU A 24 12.57 -8.63 -15.22
C GLU A 24 11.12 -8.76 -14.71
N THR A 25 10.80 -8.13 -13.57
CA THR A 25 9.49 -8.25 -12.94
C THR A 25 8.47 -7.36 -13.63
N SER A 26 7.34 -7.95 -14.03
CA SER A 26 6.20 -7.20 -14.58
C SER A 26 5.51 -6.38 -13.49
N TYR A 27 5.08 -5.17 -13.82
CA TYR A 27 4.30 -4.33 -12.92
C TYR A 27 2.96 -4.96 -12.50
N GLY A 28 2.63 -4.83 -11.22
CA GLY A 28 1.33 -5.15 -10.66
C GLY A 28 0.91 -4.13 -9.61
N ASN A 29 -0.39 -3.83 -9.56
CA ASN A 29 -0.95 -2.98 -8.50
C ASN A 29 -0.93 -3.76 -7.17
N ILE A 30 -0.43 -3.12 -6.11
CA ILE A 30 -0.29 -3.71 -4.77
C ILE A 30 -0.98 -2.79 -3.76
N SER A 31 -1.98 -3.32 -3.06
CA SER A 31 -2.72 -2.59 -2.03
C SER A 31 -1.78 -2.04 -0.95
N GLY A 32 -1.95 -0.77 -0.60
CA GLY A 32 -1.08 -0.07 0.35
C GLY A 32 0.32 0.29 -0.15
N PHE A 33 0.69 -0.02 -1.40
CA PHE A 33 2.02 0.27 -1.95
C PHE A 33 1.98 1.02 -3.29
N CYS A 34 1.39 0.47 -4.34
CA CYS A 34 1.42 1.10 -5.67
C CYS A 34 0.16 0.79 -6.49
N TYR A 35 -0.28 1.77 -7.27
CA TYR A 35 -1.44 1.63 -8.15
C TYR A 35 -1.29 2.48 -9.41
N SER A 36 -1.52 1.88 -10.57
CA SER A 36 -1.56 2.58 -11.86
C SER A 36 -3.01 2.80 -12.27
N ALA A 37 -3.51 4.02 -12.03
CA ALA A 37 -4.86 4.43 -12.38
C ALA A 37 -4.98 4.79 -13.87
N LYS A 38 -6.10 4.40 -14.50
CA LYS A 38 -6.48 4.85 -15.84
C LYS A 38 -7.14 6.22 -15.77
N PHE A 39 -7.11 6.96 -16.88
CA PHE A 39 -7.70 8.30 -16.97
C PHE A 39 -9.17 8.36 -16.52
N ASN A 40 -9.99 7.37 -16.85
CA ASN A 40 -11.40 7.32 -16.44
C ASN A 40 -11.58 7.23 -14.90
N GLU A 41 -10.65 6.57 -14.21
CA GLU A 41 -10.68 6.45 -12.74
C GLU A 41 -10.28 7.77 -12.07
N ILE A 42 -9.33 8.47 -12.68
CA ILE A 42 -8.91 9.81 -12.28
C ILE A 42 -10.05 10.81 -12.47
N GLU A 43 -10.75 10.75 -13.61
CA GLU A 43 -11.92 11.57 -13.90
C GLU A 43 -13.05 11.36 -12.87
N LYS A 44 -13.36 10.09 -12.55
CA LYS A 44 -14.35 9.73 -11.50
C LYS A 44 -13.98 10.23 -10.11
N SER A 45 -12.68 10.38 -9.85
CA SER A 45 -12.15 10.89 -8.59
C SER A 45 -11.98 12.41 -8.60
N ASN A 46 -12.60 13.12 -9.55
CA ASN A 46 -12.48 14.57 -9.74
C ASN A 46 -11.02 15.05 -9.85
N PHE A 47 -10.16 14.24 -10.47
CA PHE A 47 -8.72 14.50 -10.63
C PHE A 47 -7.93 14.63 -9.31
N VAL A 48 -8.45 14.07 -8.21
CA VAL A 48 -7.76 14.01 -6.93
C VAL A 48 -6.69 12.92 -6.98
N LEU A 49 -5.41 13.28 -7.03
CA LEU A 49 -4.27 12.35 -7.16
C LEU A 49 -3.69 11.87 -5.81
N ILE A 50 -4.52 11.85 -4.77
CA ILE A 50 -4.09 11.40 -3.44
C ILE A 50 -4.02 9.87 -3.45
N SER A 51 -2.90 9.30 -3.01
CA SER A 51 -2.66 7.85 -3.01
C SER A 51 -3.79 7.06 -2.33
N GLY A 52 -4.37 7.59 -1.26
CA GLY A 52 -5.50 6.98 -0.55
C GLY A 52 -6.75 6.75 -1.40
N CYS A 53 -6.94 7.49 -2.50
CA CYS A 53 -8.06 7.29 -3.42
C CYS A 53 -7.88 6.09 -4.37
N TYR A 54 -6.65 5.55 -4.48
CA TYR A 54 -6.31 4.54 -5.50
C TYR A 54 -5.63 3.30 -4.93
N VAL A 55 -4.73 3.48 -3.98
CA VAL A 55 -3.81 2.43 -3.50
C VAL A 55 -4.48 1.51 -2.47
N GLY A 56 -5.64 1.90 -1.92
CA GLY A 56 -6.32 1.13 -0.87
C GLY A 56 -5.50 1.02 0.42
N ALA A 57 -6.02 0.27 1.39
CA ALA A 57 -5.25 -0.13 2.56
C ALA A 57 -4.50 -1.44 2.26
N ALA A 58 -3.28 -1.60 2.77
CA ALA A 58 -2.63 -2.90 2.77
C ALA A 58 -3.54 -3.91 3.50
N ASP A 59 -3.57 -5.16 3.04
CA ASP A 59 -4.20 -6.23 3.80
C ASP A 59 -3.56 -6.27 5.18
N GLN A 60 -4.33 -5.87 6.18
CA GLN A 60 -3.96 -5.98 7.57
C GLN A 60 -4.25 -7.43 7.94
N GLU A 61 -3.29 -8.13 8.57
CA GLU A 61 -3.61 -9.42 9.20
C GLU A 61 -4.88 -9.22 10.02
N GLU A 62 -5.95 -9.94 9.68
CA GLU A 62 -7.19 -9.89 10.44
C GLU A 62 -6.81 -10.30 11.86
N ASP A 63 -6.94 -9.36 12.78
CA ASP A 63 -6.81 -9.66 14.18
C ASP A 63 -8.03 -10.51 14.56
N ASP A 64 -7.83 -11.83 14.59
CA ASP A 64 -8.83 -12.82 14.99
C ASP A 64 -9.25 -12.66 16.46
N GLU A 65 -8.65 -11.75 17.22
CA GLU A 65 -9.05 -11.48 18.60
C GLU A 65 -10.40 -10.74 18.67
N PRO A 66 -11.42 -11.30 19.34
CA PRO A 66 -12.66 -10.59 19.59
C PRO A 66 -12.39 -9.27 20.31
N PHE A 67 -13.02 -8.18 19.85
CA PHE A 67 -12.85 -6.83 20.40
C PHE A 67 -12.85 -6.77 21.95
N GLU A 68 -13.72 -7.55 22.58
CA GLU A 68 -13.83 -7.69 24.04
C GLU A 68 -12.54 -8.19 24.71
N GLN A 69 -11.85 -9.17 24.10
CA GLN A 69 -10.60 -9.73 24.63
C GLN A 69 -9.45 -8.75 24.45
N LYS A 70 -9.35 -8.15 23.25
CA LYS A 70 -8.35 -7.13 22.92
C LYS A 70 -8.43 -5.93 23.86
N MET A 71 -9.64 -5.46 24.15
CA MET A 71 -9.82 -4.31 25.02
C MET A 71 -9.47 -4.60 26.48
N LYS A 72 -9.77 -5.82 26.97
CA LYS A 72 -9.34 -6.26 28.31
C LYS A 72 -7.82 -6.35 28.41
N HIS A 73 -7.16 -6.90 27.39
CA HIS A 73 -5.70 -7.01 27.35
C HIS A 73 -5.02 -5.64 27.33
N LEU A 74 -5.41 -4.75 26.42
CA LEU A 74 -4.84 -3.41 26.30
C LEU A 74 -5.06 -2.57 27.56
N THR A 75 -6.21 -2.71 28.22
CA THR A 75 -6.49 -2.01 29.49
C THR A 75 -5.61 -2.51 30.62
N ALA A 76 -5.28 -3.82 30.65
CA ALA A 76 -4.39 -4.39 31.66
C ALA A 76 -2.92 -3.95 31.50
N LEU A 77 -2.48 -3.59 30.28
CA LEU A 77 -1.13 -3.07 30.01
C LEU A 77 -0.93 -1.61 30.45
N LEU A 78 -1.99 -0.91 30.86
CA LEU A 78 -1.95 0.48 31.34
C LEU A 78 -1.84 0.60 32.88
N GLN A 79 -1.56 -0.49 33.59
CA GLN A 79 -1.31 -0.51 35.04
C GLN A 79 0.17 -0.30 35.36
#